data_AF-A0A0L7LLD2-F1
#
_entry.id   AF-A0A0L7LLD2-F1
#
_cell.length_a   1.000
_cell.length_b   1.000
_cell.length_c   1.000
_cell.angle_alpha   90.00
_cell.angle_beta   90.00
_cell.angle_gamma   90.00
#
_symmetry.space_group_name_H-M   'P 1'
#
loop_
_entity.id
_entity.type
_entity.pdbx_description
1 polymer ?
#
loop_
_entity_poly.entity_id
_entity_poly.type
_entity_poly.pdbx_seq_one_letter_code
_entity_poly.pdbx_strand_id
1 'polypeptide(L)'
;MCASTREGAITATASPARWDTSSRTNSKHSHRMTHESRLYLTVSHVCVNTRGSYHCHRVTCPLGYELENKHRCTKTERVCRPGDWECAHQPTTISYNFITFVSKLYVPDSNVKLFTMRGPAWPYTELTFTVRLVSINAPPSVKDRADINAFLLTQSGHEAVISLVRPLEGPQSIELELSMELHSREQFGGIAIAKIFINVSEYEF
;
A
#
# COMPACT_ATOMS: atom_id res chain seq x y z
N MET A 1 -55.39 -9.30 46.37
CA MET A 1 -54.45 -9.78 47.41
C MET A 1 -53.18 -8.96 47.20
N CYS A 2 -53.01 -7.81 47.87
CA CYS A 2 -52.66 -7.59 49.29
C CYS A 2 -51.20 -7.99 49.56
N ALA A 3 -50.33 -7.19 50.20
CA ALA A 3 -50.50 -5.94 50.98
C ALA A 3 -49.37 -4.91 50.63
N SER A 4 -49.50 -3.58 50.79
CA SER A 4 -49.35 -2.77 52.04
C SER A 4 -48.05 -3.08 52.80
N THR A 5 -47.19 -2.14 53.23
CA THR A 5 -47.45 -0.93 54.06
C THR A 5 -46.35 0.14 53.85
N ARG A 6 -46.61 1.47 53.94
CA ARG A 6 -46.41 2.42 55.09
C ARG A 6 -44.99 2.40 55.71
N GLU A 7 -44.38 3.47 56.22
CA GLU A 7 -44.66 4.92 56.40
C GLU A 7 -43.33 5.61 56.80
N GLY A 8 -43.25 6.96 56.83
CA GLY A 8 -42.19 7.65 57.60
C GLY A 8 -41.55 8.88 56.95
N ALA A 9 -42.12 10.06 57.20
CA ALA A 9 -41.44 11.34 56.98
C ALA A 9 -41.02 11.94 58.32
N ILE A 10 -39.78 12.41 58.46
CA ILE A 10 -39.36 13.29 59.56
C ILE A 10 -38.41 14.38 59.03
N THR A 11 -38.74 15.62 59.33
CA THR A 11 -37.95 16.84 59.06
C THR A 11 -36.92 17.12 60.16
N ALA A 12 -35.74 17.63 59.80
CA ALA A 12 -34.88 18.39 60.70
C ALA A 12 -34.05 19.45 59.95
N THR A 13 -33.97 20.65 60.53
CA THR A 13 -33.35 21.86 59.97
C THR A 13 -32.05 22.24 60.69
N ALA A 14 -31.02 22.70 59.96
CA ALA A 14 -30.06 23.70 60.46
C ALA A 14 -29.26 24.36 59.32
N SER A 15 -29.04 25.67 59.42
CA SER A 15 -28.19 26.50 58.53
C SER A 15 -26.88 26.88 59.27
N PRO A 16 -26.06 27.85 58.80
CA PRO A 16 -25.52 28.13 57.46
C PRO A 16 -23.96 28.22 57.46
N ALA A 17 -23.32 28.26 56.28
CA ALA A 17 -21.93 28.72 56.14
C ALA A 17 -21.77 29.74 55.00
N ARG A 18 -20.87 30.71 55.20
CA ARG A 18 -20.65 31.91 54.37
C ARG A 18 -19.13 32.22 54.27
N TRP A 19 -18.65 32.96 53.28
CA TRP A 19 -19.30 33.46 52.05
C TRP A 19 -18.89 32.54 50.86
N ASP A 20 -18.39 32.91 49.67
CA ASP A 20 -18.17 34.21 49.03
C ASP A 20 -18.27 34.14 47.50
N THR A 21 -18.50 35.30 46.88
CA THR A 21 -18.82 35.46 45.46
C THR A 21 -17.59 35.36 44.53
N SER A 22 -17.73 34.67 43.40
CA SER A 22 -17.08 35.12 42.15
C SER A 22 -17.78 34.60 40.89
N SER A 23 -17.87 35.47 39.91
CA SER A 23 -18.63 35.39 38.67
C SER A 23 -18.25 34.23 37.74
N ARG A 24 -19.27 33.55 37.19
CA ARG A 24 -19.15 32.80 35.93
C ARG A 24 -18.83 33.77 34.79
N THR A 25 -17.62 33.70 34.21
CA THR A 25 -17.37 34.19 32.86
C THR A 25 -17.30 33.01 31.90
N ASN A 26 -18.12 33.06 30.85
CA ASN A 26 -18.38 31.93 29.96
C ASN A 26 -17.35 31.91 28.81
N SER A 27 -16.17 31.35 29.06
CA SER A 27 -15.11 31.27 28.04
C SER A 27 -15.38 30.17 27.02
N LYS A 28 -15.97 30.55 25.89
CA LYS A 28 -16.03 29.72 24.67
C LYS A 28 -14.59 29.36 24.26
N HIS A 29 -14.16 28.13 24.56
CA HIS A 29 -12.97 27.56 23.94
C HIS A 29 -13.25 27.25 22.48
N SER A 30 -13.07 28.28 21.65
CA SER A 30 -12.89 28.12 20.21
C SER A 30 -11.62 27.30 20.00
N HIS A 31 -11.78 26.00 19.71
CA HIS A 31 -10.68 25.17 19.22
C HIS A 31 -10.29 25.64 17.81
N ARG A 32 -9.52 26.73 17.78
CA ARG A 32 -8.78 27.21 16.63
C ARG A 32 -7.78 26.11 16.27
N MET A 33 -8.11 25.27 15.27
CA MET A 33 -7.16 24.31 14.75
C MET A 33 -5.92 25.07 14.28
N THR A 34 -4.81 24.90 15.01
CA THR A 34 -3.50 25.32 14.55
C THR A 34 -3.14 24.44 13.36
N HIS A 35 -2.67 25.10 12.30
CA HIS A 35 -2.40 24.48 11.00
C HIS A 35 -1.06 23.74 11.05
N GLU A 36 -0.98 22.70 11.87
CA GLU A 36 0.25 21.97 12.17
C GLU A 36 0.30 20.68 11.36
N SER A 37 1.22 20.65 10.41
CA SER A 37 1.28 19.69 9.31
C SER A 37 1.31 18.24 9.80
N ARG A 38 0.19 17.51 9.61
CA ARG A 38 0.12 16.06 9.80
C ARG A 38 0.93 15.32 8.73
N LEU A 39 2.25 15.36 8.85
CA LEU A 39 3.20 14.55 8.08
C LEU A 39 3.25 13.11 8.63
N TYR A 40 2.07 12.54 8.88
CA TYR A 40 1.93 11.13 9.23
C TYR A 40 2.10 10.31 7.96
N LEU A 41 3.30 9.76 7.78
CA LEU A 41 3.52 8.64 6.87
C LEU A 41 2.54 7.52 7.28
N THR A 42 1.52 7.34 6.47
CA THR A 42 0.51 6.29 6.63
C THR A 42 1.16 4.96 6.24
N VAL A 43 1.60 4.21 7.25
CA VAL A 43 2.23 2.91 7.08
C VAL A 43 1.16 1.82 7.02
N SER A 44 1.32 0.88 6.08
CA SER A 44 0.57 -0.38 6.08
C SER A 44 1.48 -1.57 6.34
N HIS A 45 0.94 -2.59 7.00
CA HIS A 45 1.60 -3.87 7.19
C HIS A 45 0.77 -4.95 6.48
N VAL A 46 1.43 -5.69 5.59
CA VAL A 46 0.82 -6.74 4.77
C VAL A 46 1.61 -8.03 4.98
N CYS A 47 0.98 -9.02 5.58
CA CYS A 47 1.60 -10.34 5.77
C CYS A 47 1.03 -11.34 4.76
N VAL A 48 1.92 -12.06 4.08
CA VAL A 48 1.59 -13.16 3.17
C VAL A 48 2.20 -14.45 3.69
N ASN A 49 1.46 -15.55 3.61
CA ASN A 49 1.97 -16.87 3.99
C ASN A 49 2.89 -17.38 2.89
N THR A 50 4.06 -17.89 3.27
CA THR A 50 4.89 -18.73 2.40
C THR A 50 4.75 -20.18 2.86
N ARG A 51 5.20 -21.14 2.04
CA ARG A 51 5.23 -22.53 2.50
C ARG A 51 6.18 -22.63 3.70
N GLY A 52 5.64 -23.10 4.84
CA GLY A 52 6.36 -23.26 6.09
C GLY A 52 6.72 -21.96 6.85
N SER A 53 6.30 -20.77 6.39
CA SER A 53 6.63 -19.49 7.03
C SER A 53 5.61 -18.38 6.66
N TYR A 54 5.90 -17.14 7.02
CA TYR A 54 5.14 -15.96 6.61
C TYR A 54 6.08 -14.76 6.46
N HIS A 55 5.77 -13.85 5.53
CA HIS A 55 6.55 -12.63 5.29
C HIS A 55 5.65 -11.41 5.47
N CYS A 56 5.98 -10.57 6.44
CA CYS A 56 5.30 -9.29 6.66
C CYS A 56 6.07 -8.14 6.04
N HIS A 57 5.44 -7.48 5.08
CA HIS A 57 5.97 -6.34 4.35
C HIS A 57 5.42 -5.04 4.91
N ARG A 58 6.29 -4.03 5.02
CA ARG A 58 5.92 -2.68 5.48
C ARG A 58 5.79 -1.74 4.28
N VAL A 59 4.57 -1.49 3.85
CA VAL A 59 4.25 -0.49 2.82
C VAL A 59 4.35 0.89 3.46
N THR A 60 5.23 1.73 2.92
CA THR A 60 5.38 3.13 3.30
C THR A 60 5.40 3.97 2.03
N CYS A 61 4.47 4.91 1.89
CA CYS A 61 4.42 5.79 0.72
C CYS A 61 5.59 6.79 0.72
N PRO A 62 6.19 7.09 -0.44
CA PRO A 62 7.21 8.13 -0.54
C PRO A 62 6.60 9.54 -0.34
N LEU A 63 7.46 10.54 -0.15
CA LEU A 63 7.03 11.94 -0.01
C LEU A 63 6.23 12.40 -1.25
N GLY A 64 5.13 13.13 -1.02
CA GLY A 64 4.20 13.54 -2.07
C GLY A 64 3.11 12.50 -2.41
N TYR A 65 3.04 11.39 -1.67
CA TYR A 65 2.04 10.34 -1.85
C TYR A 65 1.33 10.02 -0.54
N GLU A 66 0.04 9.68 -0.66
CA GLU A 66 -0.81 9.23 0.44
C GLU A 66 -1.20 7.75 0.25
N LEU A 67 -1.37 7.02 1.36
CA LEU A 67 -1.83 5.64 1.34
C LEU A 67 -3.35 5.59 1.07
N GLU A 68 -3.73 5.27 -0.16
CA GLU A 68 -5.13 5.13 -0.57
C GLU A 68 -5.76 3.85 0.02
N ASN A 69 -4.97 2.76 0.08
CA ASN A 69 -5.33 1.52 0.74
C ASN A 69 -4.05 0.73 1.12
N LYS A 70 -4.20 -0.42 1.80
CA LYS A 70 -3.08 -1.23 2.31
C LYS A 70 -1.95 -1.55 1.31
N HIS A 71 -2.24 -1.51 0.01
CA HIS A 71 -1.33 -1.90 -1.07
C HIS A 71 -1.07 -0.80 -2.10
N ARG A 72 -1.61 0.42 -1.92
CA ARG A 72 -1.52 1.46 -2.97
C ARG A 72 -1.33 2.85 -2.39
N CYS A 73 -0.34 3.54 -2.95
CA CYS A 73 -0.07 4.95 -2.71
C CYS A 73 -0.51 5.74 -3.95
N THR A 74 -1.23 6.85 -3.73
CA THR A 74 -1.64 7.79 -4.78
C THR A 74 -0.89 9.10 -4.61
N LYS A 75 -0.51 9.74 -5.72
CA LYS A 75 0.11 11.07 -5.68
C LYS A 75 -0.88 12.09 -5.13
N THR A 76 -0.45 12.87 -4.12
CA THR A 76 -1.30 13.87 -3.45
C THR A 76 -1.56 15.07 -4.36
N GLU A 77 -0.51 15.58 -5.03
CA GLU A 77 -0.64 16.67 -6.01
C GLU A 77 -0.93 16.12 -7.41
N ARG A 78 -2.21 16.19 -7.81
CA ARG A 78 -2.70 15.68 -9.10
C ARG A 78 -2.59 16.67 -10.27
N VAL A 79 -2.29 17.93 -9.98
CA VAL A 79 -2.20 19.01 -10.98
C VAL A 79 -0.81 19.63 -10.88
N CYS A 80 -0.01 19.45 -11.92
CA CYS A 80 1.31 20.07 -12.02
C CYS A 80 1.21 21.47 -12.66
N ARG A 81 2.18 22.34 -12.36
CA ARG A 81 2.29 23.64 -13.04
C ARG A 81 2.64 23.43 -14.52
N PRO A 82 2.16 24.28 -15.44
CA PRO A 82 2.58 24.22 -16.84
C PRO A 82 4.11 24.30 -16.96
N GLY A 83 4.71 23.34 -17.66
CA GLY A 83 6.16 23.21 -17.82
C GLY A 83 6.90 22.47 -16.69
N ASP A 84 6.23 22.10 -15.60
CA ASP A 84 6.83 21.30 -14.52
C ASP A 84 6.91 19.81 -14.92
N TRP A 85 7.96 19.48 -15.67
CA TRP A 85 8.20 18.14 -16.20
C TRP A 85 8.49 17.12 -15.09
N GLU A 86 9.17 17.52 -14.03
CA GLU A 86 9.50 16.64 -12.89
C GLU A 86 8.21 16.24 -12.16
N CYS A 87 7.33 17.19 -11.86
CA CYS A 87 6.02 16.88 -11.30
C CYS A 87 5.21 15.97 -12.24
N ALA A 88 5.20 16.24 -13.55
CA ALA A 88 4.43 15.44 -14.50
C ALA A 88 4.92 13.97 -14.58
N HIS A 89 6.23 13.74 -14.51
CA HIS A 89 6.84 12.41 -14.65
C HIS A 89 6.93 11.62 -13.34
N GLN A 90 6.43 12.17 -12.24
CA GLN A 90 6.18 11.39 -11.04
C GLN A 90 4.98 10.44 -11.25
N PRO A 91 5.09 9.16 -10.84
CA PRO A 91 3.97 8.22 -10.87
C PRO A 91 2.68 8.78 -10.28
N THR A 92 1.57 8.58 -10.98
CA THR A 92 0.22 8.87 -10.46
C THR A 92 -0.15 7.91 -9.32
N THR A 93 0.31 6.66 -9.43
CA THR A 93 0.05 5.56 -8.49
C THR A 93 1.27 4.67 -8.33
N ILE A 94 1.45 4.14 -7.11
CA ILE A 94 2.44 3.12 -6.78
C ILE A 94 1.71 1.99 -6.06
N SER A 95 1.71 0.79 -6.62
CA SER A 95 1.10 -0.41 -6.03
C SER A 95 2.16 -1.38 -5.49
N TYR A 96 1.82 -2.09 -4.41
CA TYR A 96 2.71 -2.99 -3.67
C TYR A 96 2.08 -4.38 -3.67
N ASN A 97 2.68 -5.28 -4.44
CA ASN A 97 2.13 -6.59 -4.78
C ASN A 97 3.05 -7.67 -4.21
N PHE A 98 2.48 -8.68 -3.57
CA PHE A 98 3.23 -9.68 -2.80
C PHE A 98 2.90 -11.07 -3.31
N ILE A 99 3.93 -11.78 -3.80
CA ILE A 99 3.82 -13.09 -4.45
C ILE A 99 4.67 -14.09 -3.66
N THR A 100 4.16 -15.31 -3.50
CA THR A 100 4.80 -16.37 -2.72
C THR A 100 4.67 -17.70 -3.43
N PHE A 101 5.76 -18.47 -3.55
CA PHE A 101 5.73 -19.84 -4.08
C PHE A 101 6.86 -20.71 -3.50
N VAL A 102 6.84 -22.00 -3.82
CA VAL A 102 7.81 -23.02 -3.37
C VAL A 102 9.12 -22.96 -4.16
N SER A 103 10.21 -23.43 -3.53
CA SER A 103 11.47 -23.70 -4.23
C SER A 103 11.22 -24.64 -5.42
N LYS A 104 11.93 -24.39 -6.53
CA LYS A 104 11.83 -25.14 -7.78
C LYS A 104 10.40 -25.36 -8.30
N LEU A 105 9.52 -24.36 -8.11
CA LEU A 105 8.15 -24.36 -8.63
C LEU A 105 8.10 -24.88 -10.07
N TYR A 106 7.24 -25.87 -10.33
CA TYR A 106 7.04 -26.43 -11.65
C TYR A 106 6.49 -25.37 -12.62
N VAL A 107 7.18 -25.20 -13.75
CA VAL A 107 6.82 -24.24 -14.81
C VAL A 107 6.27 -25.01 -16.01
N PRO A 108 4.95 -25.24 -16.10
CA PRO A 108 4.33 -25.78 -17.32
C PRO A 108 4.51 -24.82 -18.51
N ASP A 109 4.44 -25.36 -19.72
CA ASP A 109 4.31 -24.61 -20.99
C ASP A 109 5.26 -23.41 -21.14
N SER A 110 6.51 -23.62 -20.70
CA SER A 110 7.63 -22.67 -20.71
C SER A 110 7.47 -21.40 -19.85
N ASN A 111 6.30 -21.11 -19.27
CA ASN A 111 6.15 -19.98 -18.35
C ASN A 111 4.93 -20.06 -17.41
N VAL A 112 5.06 -19.48 -16.21
CA VAL A 112 3.97 -19.28 -15.24
C VAL A 112 3.72 -17.78 -15.06
N LYS A 113 2.51 -17.31 -15.34
CA LYS A 113 2.11 -15.92 -15.12
C LYS A 113 2.14 -15.58 -13.63
N LEU A 114 2.96 -14.61 -13.23
CA LEU A 114 3.09 -14.14 -11.85
C LEU A 114 2.24 -12.90 -11.58
N PHE A 115 2.29 -11.92 -12.48
CA PHE A 115 1.64 -10.63 -12.30
C PHE A 115 1.05 -10.11 -13.61
N THR A 116 0.01 -9.29 -13.52
CA THR A 116 -0.66 -8.69 -14.67
C THR A 116 -1.04 -7.25 -14.35
N MET A 117 -0.61 -6.32 -15.20
CA MET A 117 -0.98 -4.91 -15.17
C MET A 117 -1.86 -4.59 -16.37
N ARG A 118 -2.97 -3.88 -16.14
CA ARG A 118 -3.90 -3.45 -17.20
C ARG A 118 -3.96 -1.93 -17.23
N GLY A 119 -3.64 -1.35 -18.38
CA GLY A 119 -3.89 0.06 -18.67
C GLY A 119 -5.34 0.31 -19.12
N PRO A 120 -5.74 1.58 -19.27
CA PRO A 120 -7.06 1.93 -19.75
C PRO A 120 -7.24 1.57 -21.23
N ALA A 121 -8.36 0.93 -21.57
CA ALA A 121 -8.75 0.59 -22.94
C ALA A 121 -9.40 1.77 -23.68
N TRP A 122 -8.80 2.96 -23.60
CA TRP A 122 -9.31 4.17 -24.25
C TRP A 122 -8.81 4.28 -25.71
N PRO A 123 -9.59 4.89 -26.62
CA PRO A 123 -9.12 5.17 -27.98
C PRO A 123 -7.85 6.03 -28.00
N TYR A 124 -6.98 5.83 -28.99
CA TYR A 124 -5.75 6.62 -29.22
C TYR A 124 -4.80 6.65 -28.02
N THR A 125 -4.77 5.55 -27.26
CA THR A 125 -3.96 5.39 -26.06
C THR A 125 -2.90 4.33 -26.29
N GLU A 126 -1.64 4.74 -26.28
CA GLU A 126 -0.47 3.88 -26.33
C GLU A 126 0.09 3.66 -24.93
N LEU A 127 0.61 2.45 -24.70
CA LEU A 127 1.07 1.99 -23.39
C LEU A 127 2.44 1.34 -23.52
N THR A 128 3.43 1.95 -22.86
CA THR A 128 4.79 1.41 -22.77
C THR A 128 4.98 0.75 -21.42
N PHE A 129 5.37 -0.53 -21.40
CA PHE A 129 5.64 -1.27 -20.17
C PHE A 129 7.10 -1.63 -20.05
N THR A 130 7.71 -1.34 -18.89
CA THR A 130 9.12 -1.60 -18.62
C THR A 130 9.27 -2.29 -17.26
N VAL A 131 9.89 -3.47 -17.25
CA VAL A 131 10.26 -4.19 -16.02
C VAL A 131 11.71 -3.93 -15.65
N ARG A 132 11.97 -3.74 -14.35
CA ARG A 132 13.32 -3.64 -13.78
C ARG A 132 13.45 -4.57 -12.57
N LEU A 133 14.62 -5.21 -12.47
CA LEU A 133 15.05 -5.92 -11.26
C LEU A 133 15.64 -4.90 -10.29
N VAL A 134 15.03 -4.74 -9.11
CA VAL A 134 15.43 -3.73 -8.11
C VAL A 134 16.39 -4.34 -7.09
N SER A 135 16.05 -5.50 -6.53
CA SER A 135 16.90 -6.18 -5.54
C SER A 135 16.64 -7.69 -5.49
N ILE A 136 17.66 -8.43 -5.05
CA ILE A 136 17.59 -9.86 -4.73
C ILE A 136 18.29 -10.05 -3.40
N ASN A 137 17.65 -10.78 -2.49
CA ASN A 137 18.22 -11.22 -1.23
C ASN A 137 18.12 -12.75 -1.14
N ALA A 138 19.27 -13.41 -1.04
CA ALA A 138 19.38 -14.85 -0.91
C ALA A 138 20.56 -15.20 0.02
N PRO A 139 20.46 -16.23 0.87
CA PRO A 139 21.57 -16.70 1.69
C PRO A 139 22.68 -17.33 0.83
N PRO A 140 23.89 -17.54 1.38
CA PRO A 140 24.99 -18.19 0.65
C PRO A 140 24.73 -19.65 0.24
N SER A 141 23.70 -20.30 0.81
CA SER A 141 23.30 -21.67 0.48
C SER A 141 22.61 -21.79 -0.88
N VAL A 142 21.91 -20.73 -1.34
CA VAL A 142 21.25 -20.70 -2.65
C VAL A 142 22.32 -20.46 -3.72
N LYS A 143 22.46 -21.44 -4.62
CA LYS A 143 23.43 -21.43 -5.72
C LYS A 143 22.84 -20.73 -6.94
N ASP A 144 21.59 -21.04 -7.28
CA ASP A 144 20.87 -20.41 -8.39
C ASP A 144 20.03 -19.24 -7.87
N ARG A 145 20.70 -18.09 -7.72
CA ARG A 145 20.05 -16.82 -7.42
C ARG A 145 19.26 -16.36 -8.63
N ALA A 146 18.07 -15.82 -8.40
CA ALA A 146 17.27 -15.22 -9.47
C ALA A 146 18.07 -14.10 -10.18
N ASP A 147 17.70 -13.85 -11.43
CA ASP A 147 18.19 -12.75 -12.24
C ASP A 147 17.04 -12.23 -13.12
N ILE A 148 17.26 -11.16 -13.90
CA ILE A 148 16.19 -10.58 -14.72
C ILE A 148 15.67 -11.55 -15.80
N ASN A 149 16.51 -12.46 -16.31
CA ASN A 149 16.14 -13.44 -17.34
C ASN A 149 15.29 -14.59 -16.79
N ALA A 150 15.14 -14.72 -15.47
CA ALA A 150 14.12 -15.59 -14.89
C ALA A 150 12.69 -15.08 -15.13
N PHE A 151 12.54 -13.81 -15.51
CA PHE A 151 11.27 -13.13 -15.70
C PHE A 151 11.10 -12.65 -17.15
N LEU A 152 9.97 -12.98 -17.75
CA LEU A 152 9.59 -12.51 -19.08
C LEU A 152 8.46 -11.49 -18.96
N LEU A 153 8.66 -10.30 -19.51
CA LEU A 153 7.60 -9.32 -19.76
C LEU A 153 6.99 -9.59 -21.14
N THR A 154 5.68 -9.76 -21.19
CA THR A 154 4.89 -9.84 -22.43
C THR A 154 3.81 -8.77 -22.42
N GLN A 155 3.55 -8.16 -23.57
CA GLN A 155 2.48 -7.17 -23.75
C GLN A 155 1.46 -7.69 -24.77
N SER A 156 0.17 -7.51 -24.47
CA SER A 156 -0.95 -7.81 -25.35
C SER A 156 -1.96 -6.68 -25.29
N GLY A 157 -1.88 -5.76 -26.27
CA GLY A 157 -2.64 -4.52 -26.28
C GLY A 157 -2.40 -3.69 -25.01
N HIS A 158 -3.46 -3.52 -24.21
CA HIS A 158 -3.46 -2.73 -22.98
C HIS A 158 -3.11 -3.55 -21.72
N GLU A 159 -2.69 -4.81 -21.86
CA GLU A 159 -2.27 -5.68 -20.77
C GLU A 159 -0.77 -6.00 -20.87
N ALA A 160 -0.07 -5.96 -19.74
CA ALA A 160 1.27 -6.48 -19.58
C ALA A 160 1.31 -7.59 -18.52
N VAL A 161 1.98 -8.69 -18.84
CA VAL A 161 2.10 -9.88 -17.99
C VAL A 161 3.58 -10.15 -17.72
N ILE A 162 3.93 -10.25 -16.44
CA ILE A 162 5.22 -10.77 -15.99
C ILE A 162 5.05 -12.26 -15.68
N SER A 163 5.82 -13.10 -16.34
CA SER A 163 5.83 -14.55 -16.14
C SER A 163 7.21 -15.04 -15.68
N LEU A 164 7.23 -16.08 -14.85
CA LEU A 164 8.41 -16.85 -14.50
C LEU A 164 8.70 -17.86 -15.63
N VAL A 165 9.90 -17.87 -16.19
CA VAL A 165 10.27 -18.79 -17.31
C VAL A 165 11.18 -19.95 -16.90
N ARG A 166 11.75 -19.92 -15.69
CA ARG A 166 12.56 -21.01 -15.13
C ARG A 166 12.27 -21.19 -13.64
N PRO A 167 12.37 -22.41 -13.08
CA PRO A 167 12.29 -22.61 -11.63
C PRO A 167 13.38 -21.80 -10.90
N LEU A 168 13.11 -21.42 -9.65
CA LEU A 168 14.04 -20.69 -8.78
C LEU A 168 14.33 -21.50 -7.51
N GLU A 169 15.60 -21.56 -7.08
CA GLU A 169 16.01 -22.21 -5.84
C GLU A 169 15.71 -21.29 -4.64
N GLY A 170 14.88 -21.73 -3.70
CA GLY A 170 14.64 -20.99 -2.46
C GLY A 170 15.63 -21.35 -1.34
N PRO A 171 15.67 -20.57 -0.24
CA PRO A 171 14.85 -19.39 0.01
C PRO A 171 15.47 -18.11 -0.59
N GLN A 172 14.67 -17.30 -1.30
CA GLN A 172 15.11 -15.98 -1.77
C GLN A 172 13.95 -14.99 -1.92
N SER A 173 14.25 -13.70 -1.72
CA SER A 173 13.31 -12.58 -1.93
C SER A 173 13.78 -11.71 -3.09
N ILE A 174 12.87 -11.38 -4.01
CA ILE A 174 13.14 -10.55 -5.19
C ILE A 174 12.19 -9.35 -5.19
N GLU A 175 12.70 -8.14 -5.46
CA GLU A 175 11.89 -6.97 -5.80
C GLU A 175 12.01 -6.67 -7.30
N LEU A 176 10.88 -6.71 -8.01
CA LEU A 176 10.73 -6.20 -9.38
C LEU A 176 9.93 -4.90 -9.35
N GLU A 177 10.21 -4.01 -10.29
CA GLU A 177 9.43 -2.79 -10.54
C GLU A 177 8.94 -2.79 -11.99
N LEU A 178 7.62 -2.87 -12.16
CA LEU A 178 6.95 -2.72 -13.45
C LEU A 178 6.40 -1.29 -13.56
N SER A 179 6.87 -0.55 -14.55
CA SER A 179 6.37 0.78 -14.90
C SER A 179 5.46 0.67 -16.13
N MET A 180 4.32 1.34 -16.09
CA MET A 180 3.45 1.61 -17.24
C MET A 180 3.46 3.11 -17.50
N GLU A 181 3.83 3.49 -18.71
CA GLU A 181 3.78 4.88 -19.20
C GLU A 181 2.64 5.02 -20.20
N LEU A 182 1.75 5.97 -19.94
CA LEU A 182 0.55 6.25 -20.70
C LEU A 182 0.81 7.41 -21.67
N HIS A 183 0.56 7.20 -22.96
CA HIS A 183 0.54 8.26 -23.97
C HIS A 183 -0.84 8.31 -24.63
N SER A 184 -1.45 9.49 -24.71
CA SER A 184 -2.74 9.69 -25.39
C SER A 184 -2.58 10.75 -26.45
N ARG A 185 -2.84 10.38 -27.72
CA ARG A 185 -2.63 11.27 -28.89
C ARG A 185 -1.23 11.92 -28.90
N GLU A 186 -0.19 11.11 -28.71
CA GLU A 186 1.23 11.52 -28.62
C GLU A 186 1.58 12.44 -27.42
N GLN A 187 0.62 12.75 -26.55
CA GLN A 187 0.86 13.50 -25.32
C GLN A 187 1.01 12.53 -24.13
N PHE A 188 2.07 12.69 -23.35
CA PHE A 188 2.26 12.00 -22.08
C PHE A 188 1.06 12.24 -21.15
N GLY A 189 0.45 11.14 -20.69
CA GLY A 189 -0.75 11.12 -19.85
C GLY A 189 -0.52 10.63 -18.41
N GLY A 190 0.68 10.12 -18.09
CA GLY A 190 1.07 9.73 -16.72
C GLY A 190 1.81 8.39 -16.64
N ILE A 191 2.39 8.13 -15.47
CA ILE A 191 3.04 6.86 -15.12
C ILE A 191 2.28 6.15 -14.01
N ALA A 192 2.26 4.82 -14.01
CA ALA A 192 1.86 3.99 -12.90
C ALA A 192 2.94 2.94 -12.60
N ILE A 193 3.23 2.69 -11.32
CA ILE A 193 4.23 1.70 -10.89
C ILE A 193 3.57 0.55 -10.12
N ALA A 194 4.02 -0.68 -10.39
CA ALA A 194 3.85 -1.83 -9.51
C ALA A 194 5.21 -2.30 -9.00
N LYS A 195 5.42 -2.17 -7.69
CA LYS A 195 6.46 -2.90 -6.97
C LYS A 195 5.94 -4.30 -6.67
N ILE A 196 6.72 -5.31 -7.02
CA ILE A 196 6.34 -6.73 -6.97
C ILE A 196 7.40 -7.44 -6.14
N PHE A 197 7.01 -7.87 -4.94
CA PHE A 197 7.86 -8.57 -3.99
C PHE A 197 7.56 -10.06 -4.04
N ILE A 198 8.50 -10.84 -4.58
CA ILE A 198 8.41 -12.28 -4.72
C ILE A 198 9.20 -12.93 -3.59
N ASN A 199 8.61 -13.88 -2.87
CA ASN A 199 9.30 -14.67 -1.85
C ASN A 199 9.21 -16.16 -2.21
N VAL A 200 10.36 -16.74 -2.55
CA VAL A 200 10.52 -18.17 -2.81
C VAL A 200 10.82 -18.85 -1.47
N SER A 201 9.97 -19.80 -1.06
CA SER A 201 10.18 -20.63 0.15
C SER A 201 11.35 -21.59 -0.04
N GLU A 202 12.00 -22.01 1.05
CA GLU A 202 13.02 -23.06 1.04
C GLU A 202 12.47 -24.46 0.65
N TYR A 203 11.16 -24.71 0.85
CA TYR A 203 10.53 -26.01 0.59
C TYR A 203 10.02 -26.12 -0.84
N GLU A 204 10.08 -27.33 -1.42
CA GLU A 204 9.61 -27.66 -2.78
C GLU A 204 8.15 -28.18 -2.84
N PHE A 205 7.51 -28.38 -1.68
CA PHE A 205 6.20 -29.00 -1.48
C PHE A 205 5.49 -28.37 -0.28
#